data_AF-A0A248VQ16-F1
#
_entry.id   AF-A0A248VQ16-F1
#
_cell.length_a   1.000
_cell.length_b   1.000
_cell.length_c   1.000
_cell.angle_alpha   90.00
_cell.angle_beta   90.00
_cell.angle_gamma   90.00
#
_symmetry.space_group_name_H-M   'P 1'
#
loop_
_entity.id
_entity.type
_entity.pdbx_description
1 polymer ?
#
loop_
_entity_poly.entity_id
_entity_poly.type
_entity_poly.pdbx_seq_one_letter_code
_entity_poly.pdbx_strand_id
1 'polypeptide(L)'
;MRVHLEAIADLIRRYSAVWRAGWSIRGQLDAPEKLGYELAFQPAHLELVETPVHPAPRWAMRILVILAMLILLIGIVGRLDIVVTAKGKLVPNERVKIIQPAITGVVRQILVRDGQRVNAQQALLVLDATQAAADADKARSSRIDAALASARATALFDAVKTGRVPALRTVDGASSEQQSQAQHFAEGLYREYADKLMASQAELLKREAELATTRQEVAKLRATAPLARREANDYRYLARDQYVAQHDYLGKEQSALEQEHELAAQQSRARELAAAIVQQRAAIGQTTSQFAREQLDVLDKARQQFAQYSADETKAVTRQSLMTLYAPVSGTVEQLAAHTPGGVVTTAQSIMEIVPDDAVEVEASIENKDVGFVNVGQDAIVKIEAFPYTRYGYLTGKVTSVSNDAAQNRDRKLGLTFTAHIRLPTNQIQVDDKPVRLTPGMEITAEIRTGHRSVAAYFLDPLMQTAGKSLHER
;
A
#
# COMPACT_ATOMS: atom_id res chain seq x y z
N MET A 1 -37.01 -44.19 -48.40
CA MET A 1 -36.97 -44.67 -46.99
C MET A 1 -38.36 -44.99 -46.41
N ARG A 2 -39.44 -44.26 -46.74
CA ARG A 2 -40.82 -44.56 -46.26
C ARG A 2 -41.41 -45.89 -46.75
N VAL A 3 -41.19 -46.25 -48.02
CA VAL A 3 -41.77 -47.49 -48.62
C VAL A 3 -41.23 -48.78 -47.99
N HIS A 4 -39.95 -48.81 -47.57
CA HIS A 4 -39.39 -49.97 -46.86
C HIS A 4 -39.91 -50.10 -45.43
N LEU A 5 -40.16 -48.98 -44.74
CA LEU A 5 -40.77 -48.98 -43.41
C LEU A 5 -42.23 -49.43 -43.45
N GLU A 6 -43.00 -49.04 -44.48
CA GLU A 6 -44.35 -49.54 -44.71
C GLU A 6 -44.37 -51.03 -45.07
N ALA A 7 -43.46 -51.49 -45.93
CA ALA A 7 -43.34 -52.92 -46.26
C ALA A 7 -42.98 -53.78 -45.05
N ILE A 8 -42.08 -53.32 -44.17
CA ILE A 8 -41.73 -54.01 -42.92
C ILE A 8 -42.91 -53.97 -41.94
N ALA A 9 -43.60 -52.84 -41.82
CA ALA A 9 -44.77 -52.71 -40.96
C ALA A 9 -45.93 -53.63 -41.41
N ASP A 10 -46.16 -53.77 -42.72
CA ASP A 10 -47.17 -54.68 -43.27
C ASP A 10 -46.76 -56.14 -43.12
N LEU A 11 -45.48 -56.47 -43.28
CA LEU A 11 -44.95 -57.81 -42.98
C LEU A 11 -45.19 -58.16 -41.50
N ILE A 12 -44.84 -57.26 -40.58
CA ILE A 12 -45.04 -57.44 -39.14
C ILE A 12 -46.54 -57.55 -38.80
N ARG A 13 -47.42 -56.76 -39.45
CA ARG A 13 -48.88 -56.87 -39.26
C ARG A 13 -49.42 -58.21 -39.76
N ARG A 14 -48.98 -58.67 -40.94
CA ARG A 14 -49.38 -59.99 -41.46
C ARG A 14 -48.94 -61.11 -40.53
N TYR A 15 -47.68 -61.13 -40.13
CA TYR A 15 -47.16 -62.16 -39.24
C TYR A 15 -47.76 -62.09 -37.84
N SER A 16 -48.00 -60.89 -37.30
CA SER A 16 -48.68 -60.74 -35.99
C SER A 16 -50.16 -61.13 -36.06
N ALA A 17 -50.85 -60.91 -37.19
CA ALA A 17 -52.21 -61.37 -37.40
C ALA A 17 -52.29 -62.89 -37.55
N VAL A 18 -51.38 -63.51 -38.32
CA VAL A 18 -51.26 -64.97 -38.44
C VAL A 18 -50.89 -65.59 -37.10
N TRP A 19 -49.96 -64.97 -36.36
CA TRP A 19 -49.57 -65.43 -35.04
C TRP A 19 -50.72 -65.31 -34.04
N ARG A 20 -51.48 -64.21 -34.03
CA ARG A 20 -52.69 -64.09 -33.18
C ARG A 20 -53.74 -65.12 -33.56
N ALA A 21 -54.00 -65.33 -34.84
CA ALA A 21 -54.99 -66.31 -35.30
C ALA A 21 -54.56 -67.75 -34.92
N GLY A 22 -53.28 -68.08 -35.09
CA GLY A 22 -52.73 -69.36 -34.64
C GLY A 22 -52.78 -69.51 -33.12
N TRP A 23 -52.50 -68.43 -32.38
CA TRP A 23 -52.51 -68.44 -30.92
C TRP A 23 -53.94 -68.52 -30.35
N SER A 24 -54.94 -67.93 -31.01
CA SER A 24 -56.34 -67.99 -30.59
C SER A 24 -56.97 -69.37 -30.79
N ILE A 25 -56.49 -70.14 -31.77
CA ILE A 25 -57.01 -71.49 -32.09
C ILE A 25 -56.17 -72.59 -31.41
N ARG A 26 -55.03 -72.23 -30.77
CA ARG A 26 -54.13 -73.17 -30.09
C ARG A 26 -54.86 -74.13 -29.14
N GLY A 27 -55.79 -73.62 -28.34
CA GLY A 27 -56.55 -74.46 -27.40
C GLY A 27 -57.54 -75.43 -28.04
N GLN A 28 -57.82 -75.32 -29.35
CA GLN A 28 -58.64 -76.27 -30.13
C GLN A 28 -57.80 -77.34 -30.85
N LEU A 29 -56.47 -77.13 -30.94
CA LEU A 29 -55.51 -78.07 -31.53
C LEU A 29 -54.87 -79.00 -30.49
N ASP A 30 -55.04 -78.70 -29.20
CA ASP A 30 -54.60 -79.56 -28.11
C ASP A 30 -55.56 -80.77 -28.02
N ALA A 31 -54.99 -81.98 -27.94
CA ALA A 31 -55.78 -83.20 -27.78
C ALA A 31 -56.64 -83.11 -26.49
N PRO A 32 -57.86 -83.68 -26.47
CA PRO A 32 -58.68 -83.67 -25.26
C PRO A 32 -57.91 -84.29 -24.10
N GLU A 33 -58.02 -83.69 -22.91
CA GLU A 33 -57.32 -84.11 -21.71
C GLU A 33 -57.72 -85.56 -21.37
N LYS A 34 -56.84 -86.52 -21.65
CA LYS A 34 -57.09 -87.94 -21.39
C LYS A 34 -57.06 -88.20 -19.90
N LEU A 35 -58.03 -88.95 -19.40
CA LEU A 35 -58.10 -89.29 -17.97
C LEU A 35 -56.99 -90.27 -17.60
N GLY A 36 -56.49 -90.23 -16.35
CA GLY A 36 -55.31 -90.99 -15.92
C GLY A 36 -55.38 -92.50 -16.15
N TYR A 37 -56.58 -93.09 -16.24
CA TYR A 37 -56.76 -94.50 -16.57
C TYR A 37 -56.65 -94.80 -18.08
N GLU A 38 -56.90 -93.82 -18.96
CA GLU A 38 -56.76 -93.96 -20.42
C GLU A 38 -55.28 -93.89 -20.86
N LEU A 39 -54.46 -93.19 -20.08
CA LEU A 39 -53.00 -93.12 -20.25
C LEU A 39 -52.31 -94.45 -19.88
N ALA A 40 -52.87 -95.20 -18.91
CA ALA A 40 -52.31 -96.47 -18.43
C ALA A 40 -52.43 -97.64 -19.42
N PHE A 41 -53.24 -97.52 -20.47
CA PHE A 41 -53.40 -98.53 -21.53
C PHE A 41 -52.66 -98.16 -22.83
N GLN A 42 -51.88 -97.07 -22.84
CA GLN A 42 -51.04 -96.70 -23.97
C GLN A 42 -49.64 -97.34 -23.86
N PRO A 43 -48.92 -97.52 -24.98
CA PRO A 43 -47.53 -97.96 -24.95
C PRO A 43 -46.68 -97.03 -24.07
N ALA A 44 -45.78 -97.58 -23.25
CA ALA A 44 -45.03 -96.87 -22.20
C ALA A 44 -44.29 -95.58 -22.65
N HIS A 45 -44.02 -95.40 -23.95
CA HIS A 45 -43.39 -94.17 -24.46
C HIS A 45 -44.36 -92.99 -24.59
N LEU A 46 -45.67 -93.21 -24.74
CA LEU A 46 -46.68 -92.16 -24.86
C LEU A 46 -47.15 -91.65 -23.50
N GLU A 47 -47.21 -92.51 -22.48
CA GLU A 47 -47.56 -92.15 -21.09
C GLU A 47 -46.55 -91.15 -20.48
N LEU A 48 -45.25 -91.31 -20.78
CA LEU A 48 -44.18 -90.43 -20.31
C LEU A 48 -44.16 -89.05 -20.99
N VAL A 49 -44.75 -88.92 -22.18
CA VAL A 49 -44.79 -87.65 -22.93
C VAL A 49 -46.04 -86.84 -22.56
N GLU A 50 -47.15 -87.49 -22.28
CA GLU A 50 -48.44 -86.84 -22.00
C GLU A 50 -48.71 -86.61 -20.50
N THR A 51 -47.79 -86.98 -19.60
CA THR A 51 -47.91 -86.68 -18.16
C THR A 51 -47.67 -85.18 -17.88
N PRO A 52 -48.58 -84.47 -17.18
CA PRO A 52 -48.42 -83.04 -16.92
C PRO A 52 -47.22 -82.76 -16.02
N VAL A 53 -46.31 -81.89 -16.48
CA VAL A 53 -45.11 -81.50 -15.72
C VAL A 53 -45.44 -80.83 -14.39
N HIS A 54 -44.78 -81.26 -13.31
CA HIS A 54 -44.95 -80.72 -11.95
C HIS A 54 -44.79 -79.18 -11.92
N PRO A 55 -45.55 -78.41 -11.12
CA PRO A 55 -45.53 -76.94 -11.15
C PRO A 55 -44.26 -76.26 -10.59
N ALA A 56 -43.40 -76.99 -9.86
CA ALA A 56 -42.20 -76.46 -9.20
C ALA A 56 -41.14 -75.79 -10.13
N PRO A 57 -40.80 -76.33 -11.32
CA PRO A 57 -39.82 -75.73 -12.23
C PRO A 57 -40.26 -74.35 -12.74
N ARG A 58 -41.58 -74.13 -12.88
CA ARG A 58 -42.14 -72.85 -13.33
C ARG A 58 -41.97 -71.75 -12.29
N TRP A 59 -42.09 -72.07 -11.00
CA TRP A 59 -41.85 -71.11 -9.91
C TRP A 59 -40.36 -70.81 -9.71
N ALA A 60 -39.50 -71.82 -9.80
CA ALA A 60 -38.05 -71.63 -9.77
C ALA A 60 -37.57 -70.69 -10.88
N MET A 61 -38.09 -70.87 -12.11
CA MET A 61 -37.78 -69.99 -13.24
C MET A 61 -38.23 -68.55 -12.99
N ARG A 62 -39.43 -68.32 -12.41
CA ARG A 62 -39.91 -66.97 -12.08
C ARG A 62 -39.05 -66.27 -11.03
N ILE A 63 -38.64 -66.98 -9.97
CA ILE A 63 -37.77 -66.42 -8.92
C ILE A 63 -36.40 -66.05 -9.52
N LEU A 64 -35.83 -66.90 -10.36
CA LEU A 64 -34.55 -66.64 -11.02
C LEU A 64 -34.62 -65.43 -11.95
N VAL A 65 -35.72 -65.28 -12.70
CA VAL A 65 -35.97 -64.09 -13.55
C VAL A 65 -36.11 -62.82 -12.70
N ILE A 66 -36.82 -62.88 -11.57
CA ILE A 66 -36.96 -61.73 -10.66
C ILE A 66 -35.60 -61.34 -10.07
N LEU A 67 -34.79 -62.30 -9.62
CA LEU A 67 -33.45 -62.05 -9.09
C LEU A 67 -32.53 -61.43 -10.15
N ALA A 68 -32.56 -61.95 -11.37
CA ALA A 68 -31.80 -61.39 -12.49
C ALA A 68 -32.25 -59.95 -12.82
N MET A 69 -33.56 -59.68 -12.81
CA MET A 69 -34.07 -58.31 -12.99
C MET A 69 -33.69 -57.38 -11.84
N LEU A 70 -33.62 -57.86 -10.61
CA LEU A 70 -33.18 -57.08 -9.45
C LEU A 70 -31.70 -56.71 -9.54
N ILE A 71 -30.83 -57.66 -9.91
CA ILE A 71 -29.40 -57.40 -10.12
C ILE A 71 -29.18 -56.40 -11.26
N LEU A 72 -29.93 -56.56 -12.36
CA LEU A 72 -29.90 -55.63 -13.48
C LEU A 72 -30.34 -54.23 -13.05
N LEU A 73 -31.41 -54.13 -12.26
CA LEU A 73 -31.91 -52.87 -11.72
C LEU A 73 -30.87 -52.20 -10.81
N ILE A 74 -30.25 -52.94 -9.89
CA ILE A 74 -29.17 -52.43 -9.02
C ILE A 74 -27.96 -52.00 -9.84
N GLY A 75 -27.60 -52.76 -10.88
CA GLY A 75 -26.50 -52.42 -11.79
C GLY A 75 -26.73 -51.12 -12.57
N ILE A 76 -27.98 -50.84 -12.95
CA ILE A 76 -28.38 -49.63 -13.67
C ILE A 76 -28.50 -48.42 -12.73
N VAL A 77 -29.06 -48.61 -11.53
CA VAL A 77 -29.33 -47.52 -10.57
C VAL A 77 -28.09 -47.19 -9.73
N GLY A 78 -27.27 -48.18 -9.40
CA GLY A 78 -26.08 -48.01 -8.58
C GLY A 78 -25.03 -47.17 -9.30
N ARG A 79 -24.60 -46.06 -8.67
CA ARG A 79 -23.55 -45.16 -9.15
C ARG A 79 -22.27 -45.38 -8.33
N LEU A 80 -21.14 -45.48 -9.01
CA LEU A 80 -19.79 -45.56 -8.47
C LEU A 80 -19.06 -44.27 -8.81
N ASP A 81 -18.40 -43.68 -7.81
CA ASP A 81 -17.58 -42.50 -8.00
C ASP A 81 -16.27 -42.88 -8.69
N ILE A 82 -15.90 -42.09 -9.70
CA ILE A 82 -14.58 -42.16 -10.32
C ILE A 82 -13.71 -41.13 -9.60
N VAL A 83 -12.59 -41.60 -9.06
CA VAL A 83 -11.63 -40.76 -8.34
C VAL A 83 -10.27 -40.79 -9.01
N VAL A 84 -9.65 -39.62 -9.10
CA VAL A 84 -8.24 -39.46 -9.48
C VAL A 84 -7.44 -39.26 -8.21
N THR A 85 -6.43 -40.09 -8.00
CA THR A 85 -5.53 -39.98 -6.86
C THR A 85 -4.31 -39.16 -7.24
N ALA A 86 -4.06 -38.09 -6.50
CA ALA A 86 -2.94 -37.17 -6.69
C ALA A 86 -2.17 -37.01 -5.38
N LYS A 87 -0.85 -37.19 -5.43
CA LYS A 87 0.02 -36.94 -4.27
C LYS A 87 0.37 -35.46 -4.22
N GLY A 88 0.52 -34.91 -3.02
CA GLY A 88 0.76 -33.49 -2.87
C GLY A 88 1.34 -33.12 -1.51
N LYS A 89 1.35 -31.82 -1.27
CA LYS A 89 1.74 -31.24 0.01
C LYS A 89 0.82 -30.08 0.38
N LEU A 90 0.78 -29.81 1.68
CA LEU A 90 0.11 -28.64 2.24
C LEU A 90 0.99 -27.39 2.04
N VAL A 91 0.46 -26.35 1.41
CA VAL A 91 1.12 -25.06 1.19
C VAL A 91 0.31 -23.93 1.82
N PRO A 92 0.96 -22.90 2.39
CA PRO A 92 0.21 -21.78 2.94
C PRO A 92 -0.55 -21.07 1.81
N ASN A 93 -1.81 -20.70 2.03
CA ASN A 93 -2.61 -19.95 1.04
C ASN A 93 -1.90 -18.65 0.64
N GLU A 94 -1.34 -17.96 1.63
CA GLU A 94 -0.43 -16.86 1.38
C GLU A 94 1.00 -17.37 1.16
N ARG A 95 1.64 -16.91 0.08
CA ARG A 95 3.06 -17.18 -0.15
C ARG A 95 3.90 -16.73 1.05
N VAL A 96 4.93 -17.51 1.33
CA VAL A 96 5.95 -17.21 2.35
C VAL A 96 6.49 -15.80 2.14
N LYS A 97 6.56 -15.02 3.23
CA LYS A 97 7.07 -13.64 3.18
C LYS A 97 8.56 -13.64 3.48
N ILE A 98 9.36 -13.23 2.51
CA ILE A 98 10.81 -13.11 2.69
C ILE A 98 11.10 -11.77 3.37
N ILE A 99 11.80 -11.81 4.51
CA ILE A 99 12.18 -10.64 5.28
C ILE A 99 13.61 -10.26 4.92
N GLN A 100 13.75 -9.03 4.41
CA GLN A 100 15.01 -8.47 3.93
C GLN A 100 15.19 -7.06 4.50
N PRO A 101 16.43 -6.64 4.79
CA PRO A 101 16.69 -5.30 5.25
C PRO A 101 16.61 -4.32 4.07
N ALA A 102 15.95 -3.18 4.30
CA ALA A 102 15.86 -2.11 3.30
C ALA A 102 17.18 -1.31 3.19
N ILE A 103 18.02 -1.37 4.22
CA ILE A 103 19.30 -0.66 4.33
C ILE A 103 20.37 -1.58 4.90
N THR A 104 21.62 -1.35 4.51
CA THR A 104 22.77 -2.06 5.09
C THR A 104 22.99 -1.61 6.53
N GLY A 105 23.24 -2.56 7.44
CA GLY A 105 23.47 -2.26 8.85
C GLY A 105 24.13 -3.42 9.60
N VAL A 106 24.57 -3.14 10.82
CA VAL A 106 25.15 -4.14 11.73
C VAL A 106 24.04 -4.67 12.63
N VAL A 107 23.94 -5.99 12.77
CA VAL A 107 22.96 -6.63 13.66
C VAL A 107 23.31 -6.32 15.10
N ARG A 108 22.45 -5.57 15.80
CA ARG A 108 22.61 -5.28 17.23
C ARG A 108 21.98 -6.37 18.08
N GLN A 109 20.77 -6.80 17.72
CA GLN A 109 20.04 -7.82 18.46
C GLN A 109 19.09 -8.59 17.54
N ILE A 110 19.03 -9.91 17.74
CA ILE A 110 18.06 -10.80 17.10
C ILE A 110 16.99 -11.12 18.17
N LEU A 111 15.72 -10.80 17.90
CA LEU A 111 14.62 -10.92 18.86
C LEU A 111 13.83 -12.22 18.74
N VAL A 112 14.07 -12.99 17.68
CA VAL A 112 13.35 -14.21 17.35
C VAL A 112 14.28 -15.40 17.15
N ARG A 113 13.73 -16.61 17.20
CA ARG A 113 14.42 -17.86 16.94
C ARG A 113 13.74 -18.60 15.79
N ASP A 114 14.50 -19.47 15.14
CA ASP A 114 13.97 -20.39 14.12
C ASP A 114 12.88 -21.28 14.74
N GLY A 115 11.76 -21.45 14.04
CA GLY A 115 10.55 -22.14 14.50
C GLY A 115 9.67 -21.36 15.50
N GLN A 116 10.00 -20.09 15.81
CA GLN A 116 9.21 -19.27 16.73
C GLN A 116 7.99 -18.66 16.02
N ARG A 117 6.83 -18.73 16.68
CA ARG A 117 5.62 -18.01 16.25
C ARG A 117 5.71 -16.52 16.58
N VAL A 118 5.41 -15.67 15.60
CA VAL A 118 5.41 -14.21 15.69
C VAL A 118 4.07 -13.64 15.27
N ASN A 119 3.71 -12.48 15.84
CA ASN A 119 2.53 -11.73 15.44
C ASN A 119 2.89 -10.66 14.40
N ALA A 120 1.91 -10.23 13.60
CA ALA A 120 2.06 -9.07 12.73
C ALA A 120 2.55 -7.84 13.52
N GLN A 121 3.46 -7.07 12.93
CA GLN A 121 4.16 -5.91 13.52
C GLN A 121 5.04 -6.22 14.73
N GLN A 122 5.32 -7.49 15.03
CA GLN A 122 6.33 -7.84 16.03
C GLN A 122 7.74 -7.57 15.50
N ALA A 123 8.59 -6.95 16.31
CA ALA A 123 9.99 -6.73 15.98
C ALA A 123 10.76 -8.06 15.94
N LEU A 124 11.51 -8.27 14.87
CA LEU A 124 12.24 -9.52 14.57
C LEU A 124 13.74 -9.35 14.78
N LEU A 125 14.29 -8.25 14.25
CA LEU A 125 15.71 -7.97 14.23
C LEU A 125 15.94 -6.48 14.35
N VAL A 126 16.89 -6.09 15.19
CA VAL A 126 17.29 -4.70 15.42
C VAL A 126 18.72 -4.52 14.93
N LEU A 127 18.89 -3.61 13.98
CA LEU A 127 20.17 -3.12 13.48
C LEU A 127 20.67 -1.96 14.34
N ASP A 128 21.95 -1.66 14.24
CA ASP A 128 22.55 -0.51 14.93
C ASP A 128 22.04 0.81 14.35
N ALA A 129 21.15 1.46 15.10
CA ALA A 129 20.55 2.74 14.75
C ALA A 129 21.35 3.96 15.24
N THR A 130 22.53 3.78 15.85
CA THR A 130 23.26 4.87 16.53
C THR A 130 23.56 6.05 15.59
N GLN A 131 24.02 5.78 14.37
CA GLN A 131 24.28 6.84 13.38
C GLN A 131 23.00 7.51 12.90
N ALA A 132 21.97 6.73 12.58
CA ALA A 132 20.69 7.26 12.10
C ALA A 132 19.97 8.11 13.16
N ALA A 133 20.07 7.71 14.44
CA ALA A 133 19.54 8.48 15.56
C ALA A 133 20.31 9.79 15.77
N ALA A 134 21.65 9.76 15.72
CA ALA A 134 22.47 10.97 15.82
C ALA A 134 22.19 11.95 14.67
N ASP A 135 22.00 11.45 13.45
CA ASP A 135 21.61 12.27 12.29
C ASP A 135 20.22 12.89 12.48
N ALA A 136 19.26 12.14 13.03
CA ALA A 136 17.91 12.64 13.31
C ALA A 136 17.92 13.73 14.38
N ASP A 137 18.66 13.52 15.48
CA ASP A 137 18.80 14.51 16.55
C ASP A 137 19.48 15.79 16.06
N LYS A 138 20.53 15.67 15.24
CA LYS A 138 21.21 16.80 14.62
C LYS A 138 20.26 17.59 13.70
N ALA A 139 19.54 16.90 12.82
CA ALA A 139 18.61 17.55 11.89
C ALA A 139 17.46 18.23 12.64
N ARG A 140 16.93 17.61 13.70
CA ARG A 140 15.93 18.19 14.59
C ARG A 140 16.44 19.47 15.25
N SER A 141 17.63 19.44 15.85
CA SER A 141 18.24 20.60 16.49
C SER A 141 18.42 21.75 15.49
N SER A 142 18.97 21.47 14.31
CA SER A 142 19.13 22.47 13.24
C SER A 142 17.80 23.02 12.72
N ARG A 143 16.74 22.20 12.65
CA ARG A 143 15.40 22.65 12.28
C ARG A 143 14.83 23.62 13.32
N ILE A 144 15.01 23.32 14.61
CA ILE A 144 14.57 24.20 15.71
C ILE A 144 15.32 25.54 15.67
N ASP A 145 16.64 25.52 15.48
CA ASP A 145 17.44 26.74 15.37
C ASP A 145 17.02 27.61 14.17
N ALA A 146 16.76 26.99 13.01
CA ALA A 146 16.23 27.69 11.84
C ALA A 146 14.82 28.27 12.08
N ALA A 147 13.96 27.54 12.79
CA ALA A 147 12.64 28.03 13.17
C ALA A 147 12.71 29.23 14.12
N LEU A 148 13.61 29.20 15.11
CA LEU A 148 13.88 30.32 16.02
C LEU A 148 14.42 31.53 15.26
N ALA A 149 15.33 31.32 14.30
CA ALA A 149 15.84 32.39 13.44
C ALA A 149 14.72 33.04 12.59
N SER A 150 13.82 32.22 12.01
CA SER A 150 12.65 32.70 11.27
C SER A 150 11.68 33.48 12.17
N ALA A 151 11.39 32.96 13.37
CA ALA A 151 10.53 33.62 14.35
C ALA A 151 11.10 34.98 14.77
N ARG A 152 12.40 35.04 15.03
CA ARG A 152 13.12 36.27 15.37
C ARG A 152 13.07 37.30 14.25
N ALA A 153 13.42 36.90 13.02
CA ALA A 153 13.43 37.82 11.88
C ALA A 153 12.02 38.38 11.60
N THR A 154 10.99 37.55 11.75
CA THR A 154 9.59 37.99 11.65
C THR A 154 9.25 39.00 12.74
N ALA A 155 9.59 38.72 14.00
CA ALA A 155 9.33 39.62 15.12
C ALA A 155 10.06 40.97 14.97
N LEU A 156 11.31 40.96 14.49
CA LEU A 156 12.08 42.17 14.22
C LEU A 156 11.50 42.99 13.07
N PHE A 157 11.06 42.34 12.00
CA PHE A 157 10.40 43.01 10.88
C PHE A 157 9.07 43.67 11.30
N ASP A 158 8.27 42.99 12.12
CA ASP A 158 7.02 43.53 12.66
C ASP A 158 7.27 44.66 13.67
N ALA A 159 8.32 44.55 14.48
CA ALA A 159 8.77 45.58 15.42
C ALA A 159 9.10 46.90 14.69
N VAL A 160 9.78 46.81 13.54
CA VAL A 160 10.12 47.99 12.72
C VAL A 160 8.88 48.68 12.16
N LYS A 161 7.86 47.91 11.76
CA LYS A 161 6.59 48.46 11.25
C LYS A 161 5.72 49.08 12.33
N THR A 162 5.72 48.48 13.51
CA THR A 162 4.80 48.86 14.61
C THR A 162 5.44 49.79 15.64
N GLY A 163 6.77 49.92 15.65
CA GLY A 163 7.53 50.66 16.66
C GLY A 163 7.53 50.00 18.04
N ARG A 164 7.13 48.73 18.16
CA ARG A 164 7.06 47.99 19.42
C ARG A 164 8.24 47.04 19.57
N VAL A 165 8.61 46.72 20.80
CA VAL A 165 9.65 45.72 21.11
C VAL A 165 9.27 44.37 20.47
N PRO A 166 10.22 43.65 19.83
CA PRO A 166 9.94 42.37 19.21
C PRO A 166 9.47 41.34 20.25
N ALA A 167 8.38 40.64 19.93
CA ALA A 167 7.87 39.52 20.72
C ALA A 167 7.90 38.25 19.87
N LEU A 168 8.76 37.30 20.25
CA LEU A 168 8.88 36.04 19.53
C LEU A 168 7.67 35.15 19.82
N ARG A 169 7.15 34.50 18.76
CA ARG A 169 6.21 33.40 18.90
C ARG A 169 6.93 32.16 19.43
N THR A 170 6.23 31.36 20.23
CA THR A 170 6.73 30.07 20.72
C THR A 170 6.98 29.13 19.55
N VAL A 171 8.16 28.50 19.53
CA VAL A 171 8.54 27.51 18.52
C VAL A 171 8.40 26.11 19.09
N ASP A 172 7.67 25.25 18.38
CA ASP A 172 7.45 23.86 18.80
C ASP A 172 8.77 23.09 18.85
N GLY A 173 9.05 22.48 20.00
CA GLY A 173 10.25 21.68 20.25
C GLY A 173 11.47 22.47 20.74
N ALA A 174 11.41 23.81 20.76
CA ALA A 174 12.46 24.63 21.38
C ALA A 174 12.39 24.54 22.91
N SER A 175 13.55 24.48 23.56
CA SER A 175 13.62 24.58 25.02
C SER A 175 13.29 26.01 25.48
N SER A 176 12.89 26.16 26.75
CA SER A 176 12.65 27.49 27.35
C SER A 176 13.90 28.37 27.32
N GLU A 177 15.08 27.76 27.44
CA GLU A 177 16.37 28.45 27.36
C GLU A 177 16.64 28.96 25.94
N GLN A 178 16.47 28.11 24.92
CA GLN A 178 16.62 28.52 23.51
C GLN A 178 15.64 29.64 23.14
N GLN A 179 14.39 29.55 23.60
CA GLN A 179 13.37 30.57 23.36
C GLN A 179 13.75 31.91 24.01
N SER A 180 14.21 31.88 25.26
CA SER A 180 14.66 33.07 26.00
C SER A 180 15.89 33.70 25.35
N GLN A 181 16.89 32.90 24.97
CA GLN A 181 18.08 33.37 24.27
C GLN A 181 17.73 34.02 22.92
N ALA A 182 16.83 33.41 22.15
CA ALA A 182 16.36 33.98 20.89
C ALA A 182 15.62 35.31 21.09
N GLN A 183 14.82 35.42 22.15
CA GLN A 183 14.12 36.66 22.53
C GLN A 183 15.11 37.76 22.93
N HIS A 184 16.07 37.47 23.81
CA HIS A 184 17.10 38.44 24.20
C HIS A 184 17.96 38.90 23.02
N PHE A 185 18.30 37.99 22.11
CA PHE A 185 19.02 38.34 20.89
C PHE A 185 18.20 39.28 19.99
N ALA A 186 16.89 39.03 19.85
CA ALA A 186 15.99 39.92 19.12
C ALA A 186 15.89 41.31 19.76
N GLU A 187 15.73 41.36 21.08
CA GLU A 187 15.70 42.62 21.82
C GLU A 187 17.01 43.41 21.68
N GLY A 188 18.16 42.74 21.72
CA GLY A 188 19.47 43.36 21.52
C GLY A 188 19.59 44.03 20.14
N LEU A 189 19.23 43.30 19.07
CA LEU A 189 19.23 43.84 17.72
C LEU A 189 18.24 45.00 17.54
N TYR A 190 17.06 44.91 18.15
CA TYR A 190 16.08 45.99 18.08
C TYR A 190 16.54 47.24 18.84
N ARG A 191 17.18 47.08 20.01
CA ARG A 191 17.76 48.21 20.75
C ARG A 191 18.83 48.91 19.93
N GLU A 192 19.73 48.16 19.29
CA GLU A 192 20.75 48.75 18.41
C GLU A 192 20.12 49.56 17.26
N TYR A 193 19.07 49.03 16.62
CA TYR A 193 18.31 49.75 15.60
C TYR A 193 17.65 51.01 16.17
N ALA A 194 17.00 50.91 17.32
CA ALA A 194 16.33 52.03 17.98
C ALA A 194 17.32 53.13 18.35
N ASP A 195 18.51 52.79 18.86
CA ASP A 195 19.56 53.74 19.21
C ASP A 195 20.08 54.49 17.97
N LYS A 196 20.31 53.78 16.86
CA LYS A 196 20.70 54.40 15.57
C LYS A 196 19.62 55.34 15.04
N LEU A 197 18.35 54.95 15.18
CA LEU A 197 17.21 55.78 14.76
C LEU A 197 17.10 57.04 15.64
N MET A 198 17.21 56.89 16.96
CA MET A 198 17.18 58.02 17.91
C MET A 198 18.34 58.99 17.66
N ALA A 199 19.56 58.50 17.44
CA ALA A 199 20.71 59.35 17.10
C ALA A 199 20.47 60.14 15.80
N SER A 200 19.90 59.49 14.77
CA SER A 200 19.59 60.13 13.49
C SER A 200 18.47 61.18 13.61
N GLN A 201 17.49 60.93 14.48
CA GLN A 201 16.41 61.87 14.80
C GLN A 201 16.92 63.06 15.61
N ALA A 202 17.83 62.85 16.56
CA ALA A 202 18.45 63.94 17.31
C ALA A 202 19.25 64.88 16.39
N GLU A 203 19.99 64.34 15.43
CA GLU A 203 20.70 65.14 14.43
C GLU A 203 19.74 65.91 13.52
N LEU A 204 18.58 65.33 13.17
CA LEU A 204 17.52 66.04 12.43
C LEU A 204 17.00 67.23 13.24
N LEU A 205 16.65 67.02 14.52
CA LEU A 205 16.15 68.07 15.40
C LEU A 205 17.18 69.20 15.57
N LYS A 206 18.47 68.86 15.70
CA LYS A 206 19.55 69.83 15.76
C LYS A 206 19.59 70.72 14.51
N ARG A 207 19.55 70.13 13.31
CA ARG A 207 19.54 70.87 12.04
C ARG A 207 18.28 71.72 11.86
N GLU A 208 17.13 71.22 12.30
CA GLU A 208 15.87 71.98 12.28
C GLU A 208 15.95 73.20 13.20
N ALA A 209 16.56 73.07 14.37
CA ALA A 209 16.83 74.19 15.28
C ALA A 209 17.83 75.20 14.69
N GLU A 210 18.92 74.73 14.08
CA GLU A 210 19.89 75.59 13.38
C GLU A 210 19.24 76.37 12.22
N LEU A 211 18.38 75.72 11.43
CA LEU A 211 17.64 76.42 10.38
C LEU A 211 16.67 77.46 10.94
N ALA A 212 16.02 77.16 12.07
CA ALA A 212 15.12 78.10 12.72
C ALA A 212 15.85 79.36 13.20
N THR A 213 17.03 79.21 13.82
CA THR A 213 17.85 80.36 14.26
C THR A 213 18.38 81.17 13.07
N THR A 214 18.90 80.52 12.03
CA THR A 214 19.32 81.20 10.79
C THR A 214 18.15 81.96 10.14
N ARG A 215 16.95 81.39 10.13
CA ARG A 215 15.75 82.07 9.59
C ARG A 215 15.37 83.31 10.39
N GLN A 216 15.56 83.32 11.71
CA GLN A 216 15.35 84.50 12.53
C GLN A 216 16.37 85.60 12.21
N GLU A 217 17.65 85.26 12.01
CA GLU A 217 18.66 86.24 11.60
C GLU A 217 18.38 86.80 10.20
N VAL A 218 17.98 85.95 9.25
CA VAL A 218 17.52 86.38 7.93
C VAL A 218 16.33 87.34 8.05
N ALA A 219 15.35 87.06 8.92
CA ALA A 219 14.19 87.93 9.10
C ALA A 219 14.58 89.31 9.65
N LYS A 220 15.50 89.36 10.62
CA LYS A 220 16.08 90.60 11.16
C LYS A 220 16.79 91.40 10.06
N LEU A 221 17.74 90.80 9.36
CA LEU A 221 18.51 91.45 8.30
C LEU A 221 17.64 91.91 7.12
N ARG A 222 16.59 91.13 6.79
CA ARG A 222 15.62 91.50 5.76
C ARG A 222 14.81 92.75 6.13
N ALA A 223 14.63 93.01 7.42
CA ALA A 223 13.99 94.22 7.91
C ALA A 223 14.97 95.41 8.01
N THR A 224 16.23 95.18 8.38
CA THR A 224 17.21 96.26 8.63
C THR A 224 18.00 96.69 7.39
N ALA A 225 18.39 95.76 6.50
CA ALA A 225 19.22 96.10 5.33
C ALA A 225 18.57 97.14 4.40
N PRO A 226 17.25 97.10 4.11
CA PRO A 226 16.61 98.15 3.31
C PRO A 226 16.62 99.52 4.00
N LEU A 227 16.59 99.56 5.33
CA LEU A 227 16.68 100.81 6.10
C LEU A 227 18.09 101.39 6.01
N ALA A 228 19.12 100.57 6.21
CA ALA A 228 20.52 100.98 6.04
C ALA A 228 20.80 101.48 4.61
N ARG A 229 20.25 100.80 3.59
CA ARG A 229 20.36 101.25 2.20
C ARG A 229 19.64 102.57 1.94
N ARG A 230 18.46 102.80 2.53
CA ARG A 230 17.78 104.10 2.43
C ARG A 230 18.59 105.20 3.08
N GLU A 231 19.11 104.96 4.29
CA GLU A 231 19.96 105.92 5.00
C GLU A 231 21.21 106.29 4.18
N ALA A 232 21.90 105.31 3.59
CA ALA A 232 23.04 105.56 2.70
C ALA A 232 22.67 106.40 1.47
N ASN A 233 21.50 106.13 0.86
CA ASN A 233 20.99 106.93 -0.26
C ASN A 233 20.66 108.37 0.14
N ASP A 234 20.06 108.59 1.31
CA ASP A 234 19.75 109.92 1.83
C ASP A 234 21.05 110.72 2.08
N TYR A 235 22.04 110.09 2.71
CA TYR A 235 23.37 110.67 2.89
C TYR A 235 24.07 110.98 1.56
N ARG A 236 23.84 110.18 0.51
CA ARG A 236 24.36 110.45 -0.83
C ARG A 236 23.80 111.75 -1.42
N TYR A 237 22.50 112.02 -1.23
CA TYR A 237 21.89 113.27 -1.66
C TYR A 237 22.42 114.46 -0.86
N LEU A 238 22.51 114.34 0.47
CA LEU A 238 23.05 115.38 1.33
C LEU A 238 24.53 115.70 1.04
N ALA A 239 25.34 114.68 0.73
CA ALA A 239 26.75 114.85 0.40
C ALA A 239 26.92 115.57 -0.95
N ARG A 240 26.05 115.27 -1.93
CA ARG A 240 26.03 115.95 -3.24
C ARG A 240 25.74 117.44 -3.09
N ASP A 241 24.84 117.79 -2.19
CA ASP A 241 24.46 119.18 -1.89
C ASP A 241 25.37 119.85 -0.84
N GLN A 242 26.48 119.20 -0.46
CA GLN A 242 27.49 119.65 0.51
C GLN A 242 26.99 119.88 1.95
N TYR A 243 25.89 119.25 2.35
CA TYR A 243 25.37 119.32 3.73
C TYR A 243 26.05 118.34 4.71
N VAL A 244 26.71 117.29 4.20
CA VAL A 244 27.47 116.30 4.99
C VAL A 244 28.80 115.95 4.31
N ALA A 245 29.78 115.42 5.06
CA ALA A 245 31.07 115.05 4.50
C ALA A 245 30.95 113.79 3.62
N GLN A 246 31.70 113.75 2.51
CA GLN A 246 31.74 112.57 1.62
C GLN A 246 32.12 111.28 2.38
N HIS A 247 32.97 111.40 3.40
CA HIS A 247 33.38 110.28 4.25
C HIS A 247 32.21 109.67 5.02
N ASP A 248 31.29 110.50 5.54
CA ASP A 248 30.12 110.04 6.29
C ASP A 248 29.19 109.21 5.39
N TYR A 249 28.98 109.65 4.15
CA TYR A 249 28.26 108.87 3.13
C TYR A 249 28.93 107.52 2.88
N LEU A 250 30.25 107.49 2.66
CA LEU A 250 30.97 106.24 2.37
C LEU A 250 30.88 105.24 3.53
N GLY A 251 30.91 105.71 4.78
CA GLY A 251 30.68 104.86 5.95
C GLY A 251 29.27 104.26 5.99
N LYS A 252 28.24 105.03 5.62
CA LYS A 252 26.86 104.55 5.53
C LYS A 252 26.66 103.57 4.36
N GLU A 253 27.23 103.85 3.20
CA GLU A 253 27.21 102.95 2.04
C GLU A 253 27.91 101.62 2.35
N GLN A 254 29.08 101.66 3.01
CA GLN A 254 29.76 100.46 3.47
C GLN A 254 28.87 99.63 4.41
N SER A 255 28.27 100.26 5.42
CA SER A 255 27.38 99.57 6.37
C SER A 255 26.14 98.97 5.69
N ALA A 256 25.57 99.67 4.71
CA ALA A 256 24.45 99.14 3.92
C ALA A 256 24.86 97.90 3.12
N LEU A 257 26.01 97.96 2.41
CA LEU A 257 26.54 96.83 1.66
C LEU A 257 26.88 95.64 2.55
N GLU A 258 27.47 95.87 3.73
CA GLU A 258 27.76 94.82 4.71
C GLU A 258 26.47 94.08 5.13
N GLN A 259 25.39 94.81 5.43
CA GLN A 259 24.11 94.17 5.78
C GLN A 259 23.45 93.45 4.59
N GLU A 260 23.56 93.99 3.38
CA GLU A 260 23.06 93.35 2.15
C GLU A 260 23.81 92.04 1.87
N HIS A 261 25.13 92.03 2.00
CA HIS A 261 25.97 90.84 1.84
C HIS A 261 25.72 89.81 2.95
N GLU A 262 25.60 90.23 4.20
CA GLU A 262 25.26 89.35 5.31
C GLU A 262 23.89 88.70 5.12
N LEU A 263 22.89 89.47 4.67
CA LEU A 263 21.57 88.93 4.33
C LEU A 263 21.66 87.85 3.24
N ALA A 264 22.44 88.09 2.18
CA ALA A 264 22.63 87.12 1.10
C ALA A 264 23.37 85.85 1.59
N ALA A 265 24.38 86.00 2.45
CA ALA A 265 25.11 84.90 3.06
C ALA A 265 24.18 84.04 3.94
N GLN A 266 23.41 84.66 4.84
CA GLN A 266 22.47 83.96 5.73
C GLN A 266 21.32 83.29 4.95
N GLN A 267 20.84 83.90 3.86
CA GLN A 267 19.87 83.26 2.97
C GLN A 267 20.45 82.01 2.29
N SER A 268 21.70 82.06 1.84
CA SER A 268 22.37 80.91 1.24
C SER A 268 22.55 79.80 2.27
N ARG A 269 22.98 80.15 3.49
CA ARG A 269 23.10 79.22 4.61
C ARG A 269 21.77 78.54 4.97
N ALA A 270 20.66 79.29 4.97
CA ALA A 270 19.34 78.72 5.21
C ALA A 270 18.92 77.71 4.13
N ARG A 271 19.29 77.94 2.86
CA ARG A 271 19.04 76.98 1.76
C ARG A 271 19.87 75.71 1.91
N GLU A 272 21.15 75.85 2.27
CA GLU A 272 22.03 74.70 2.57
C GLU A 272 21.48 73.85 3.70
N LEU A 273 21.09 74.46 4.82
CA LEU A 273 20.50 73.75 5.97
C LEU A 273 19.18 73.07 5.60
N ALA A 274 18.33 73.72 4.79
CA ALA A 274 17.11 73.10 4.29
C ALA A 274 17.39 71.85 3.44
N ALA A 275 18.42 71.89 2.58
CA ALA A 275 18.85 70.72 1.81
C ALA A 275 19.42 69.61 2.72
N ALA A 276 20.22 69.98 3.73
CA ALA A 276 20.77 69.03 4.71
C ALA A 276 19.69 68.33 5.56
N ILE A 277 18.58 69.01 5.85
CA ILE A 277 17.40 68.42 6.52
C ILE A 277 16.74 67.38 5.61
N VAL A 278 16.54 67.68 4.32
CA VAL A 278 15.98 66.71 3.35
C VAL A 278 16.87 65.48 3.25
N GLN A 279 18.19 65.66 3.16
CA GLN A 279 19.15 64.57 3.16
C GLN A 279 19.10 63.75 4.45
N GLN A 280 18.98 64.39 5.61
CA GLN A 280 18.86 63.68 6.89
C GLN A 280 17.58 62.85 6.99
N ARG A 281 16.45 63.37 6.52
CA ARG A 281 15.18 62.63 6.47
C ARG A 281 15.28 61.42 5.55
N ALA A 282 15.94 61.55 4.40
CA ALA A 282 16.22 60.44 3.50
C ALA A 282 17.11 59.38 4.19
N ALA A 283 18.15 59.81 4.93
CA ALA A 283 19.01 58.91 5.68
C ALA A 283 18.25 58.11 6.75
N ILE A 284 17.33 58.74 7.50
CA ILE A 284 16.45 58.04 8.46
C ILE A 284 15.62 56.97 7.75
N GLY A 285 14.96 57.31 6.63
CA GLY A 285 14.18 56.36 5.85
C GLY A 285 15.03 55.21 5.29
N GLN A 286 16.28 55.49 4.92
CA GLN A 286 17.24 54.48 4.47
C GLN A 286 17.64 53.54 5.61
N THR A 287 17.91 54.04 6.82
CA THR A 287 18.22 53.20 7.99
C THR A 287 17.09 52.21 8.29
N THR A 288 15.84 52.67 8.29
CA THR A 288 14.66 51.80 8.48
C THR A 288 14.52 50.78 7.36
N SER A 289 14.67 51.21 6.10
CA SER A 289 14.54 50.32 4.93
C SER A 289 15.65 49.27 4.86
N GLN A 290 16.87 49.65 5.22
CA GLN A 290 18.02 48.75 5.25
C GLN A 290 17.86 47.68 6.33
N PHE A 291 17.48 48.07 7.54
CA PHE A 291 17.25 47.11 8.62
C PHE A 291 16.09 46.16 8.28
N ALA A 292 14.98 46.67 7.73
CA ALA A 292 13.86 45.82 7.29
C ALA A 292 14.29 44.83 6.18
N ARG A 293 15.11 45.27 5.21
CA ARG A 293 15.65 44.40 4.17
C ARG A 293 16.54 43.30 4.74
N GLU A 294 17.41 43.63 5.68
CA GLU A 294 18.29 42.66 6.34
C GLU A 294 17.48 41.59 7.07
N GLN A 295 16.42 41.98 7.79
CA GLN A 295 15.54 41.01 8.45
C GLN A 295 14.78 40.12 7.45
N LEU A 296 14.38 40.66 6.29
CA LEU A 296 13.75 39.85 5.24
C LEU A 296 14.73 38.85 4.60
N ASP A 297 15.99 39.22 4.41
CA ASP A 297 17.03 38.30 3.90
C ASP A 297 17.32 37.18 4.92
N VAL A 298 17.43 37.52 6.21
CA VAL A 298 17.57 36.53 7.28
C VAL A 298 16.34 35.61 7.34
N LEU A 299 15.13 36.15 7.18
CA LEU A 299 13.89 35.37 7.16
C LEU A 299 13.86 34.38 5.99
N ASP A 300 14.23 34.80 4.79
CA ASP A 300 14.26 33.94 3.61
C ASP A 300 15.26 32.78 3.80
N LYS A 301 16.49 33.10 4.22
CA LYS A 301 17.52 32.10 4.53
C LYS A 301 17.06 31.12 5.62
N ALA A 302 16.48 31.63 6.71
CA ALA A 302 15.98 30.79 7.80
C ALA A 302 14.85 29.86 7.34
N ARG A 303 13.95 30.32 6.46
CA ARG A 303 12.89 29.49 5.89
C ARG A 303 13.43 28.41 4.96
N GLN A 304 14.41 28.74 4.12
CA GLN A 304 15.08 27.77 3.26
C GLN A 304 15.78 26.69 4.09
N GLN A 305 16.53 27.09 5.13
CA GLN A 305 17.18 26.18 6.07
C GLN A 305 16.17 25.32 6.83
N PHE A 306 15.07 25.90 7.30
CA PHE A 306 14.01 25.16 7.97
C PHE A 306 13.42 24.06 7.07
N ALA A 307 13.12 24.38 5.81
CA ALA A 307 12.61 23.41 4.86
C ALA A 307 13.63 22.29 4.57
N GLN A 308 14.90 22.64 4.41
CA GLN A 308 15.99 21.69 4.23
C GLN A 308 16.13 20.74 5.43
N TYR A 309 16.25 21.28 6.65
CA TYR A 309 16.43 20.47 7.85
C TYR A 309 15.18 19.65 8.21
N SER A 310 13.99 20.11 7.86
CA SER A 310 12.77 19.30 7.98
C SER A 310 12.78 18.08 7.06
N ALA A 311 13.29 18.23 5.83
CA ALA A 311 13.46 17.11 4.91
C ALA A 311 14.55 16.14 5.40
N ASP A 312 15.67 16.67 5.91
CA ASP A 312 16.75 15.88 6.47
C ASP A 312 16.31 15.11 7.73
N GLU A 313 15.52 15.73 8.63
CA GLU A 313 14.95 15.06 9.80
C GLU A 313 14.03 13.91 9.37
N THR A 314 13.13 14.16 8.42
CA THR A 314 12.21 13.12 7.90
C THR A 314 12.99 11.94 7.32
N LYS A 315 14.05 12.23 6.56
CA LYS A 315 14.94 11.21 5.97
C LYS A 315 15.70 10.42 7.03
N ALA A 316 16.23 11.07 8.05
CA ALA A 316 16.97 10.44 9.14
C ALA A 316 16.05 9.57 10.01
N VAL A 317 14.87 10.08 10.39
CA VAL A 317 13.85 9.33 11.14
C VAL A 317 13.37 8.11 10.35
N THR A 318 13.14 8.26 9.04
CA THR A 318 12.77 7.12 8.18
C THR A 318 13.87 6.06 8.17
N ARG A 319 15.14 6.46 8.00
CA ARG A 319 16.28 5.53 8.07
C ARG A 319 16.40 4.85 9.43
N GLN A 320 16.18 5.58 10.51
CA GLN A 320 16.18 5.03 11.87
C GLN A 320 15.06 3.99 12.04
N SER A 321 13.86 4.24 11.53
CA SER A 321 12.76 3.26 11.58
C SER A 321 13.05 1.98 10.82
N LEU A 322 13.79 2.07 9.70
CA LEU A 322 14.20 0.93 8.89
C LEU A 322 15.33 0.09 9.52
N MET A 323 15.92 0.55 10.63
CA MET A 323 16.88 -0.23 11.41
C MET A 323 16.20 -1.34 12.22
N THR A 324 14.86 -1.33 12.36
CA THR A 324 14.13 -2.44 12.98
C THR A 324 13.28 -3.13 11.92
N LEU A 325 13.47 -4.45 11.79
CA LEU A 325 12.69 -5.28 10.89
C LEU A 325 11.49 -5.86 11.64
N TYR A 326 10.31 -5.70 11.07
CA TYR A 326 9.05 -6.14 11.65
C TYR A 326 8.41 -7.25 10.81
N ALA A 327 7.61 -8.10 11.46
CA ALA A 327 6.81 -9.10 10.78
C ALA A 327 5.65 -8.45 10.00
N PRO A 328 5.53 -8.62 8.67
CA PRO A 328 4.39 -8.10 7.92
C PRO A 328 3.09 -8.84 8.25
N VAL A 329 3.16 -10.11 8.63
CA VAL A 329 2.02 -11.00 8.93
C VAL A 329 2.34 -11.89 10.14
N SER A 330 1.31 -12.40 10.81
CA SER A 330 1.46 -13.39 11.87
C SER A 330 1.79 -14.76 11.27
N GLY A 331 2.76 -15.47 11.85
CA GLY A 331 3.25 -16.72 11.29
C GLY A 331 4.39 -17.34 12.09
N THR A 332 5.03 -18.34 11.51
CA THR A 332 6.22 -18.99 12.08
C THR A 332 7.47 -18.56 11.32
N VAL A 333 8.53 -18.22 12.04
CA VAL A 333 9.83 -17.84 11.48
C VAL A 333 10.59 -19.10 11.05
N GLU A 334 11.06 -19.10 9.81
CA GLU A 334 11.85 -20.18 9.20
C GLU A 334 13.10 -19.61 8.53
N GLN A 335 14.14 -20.43 8.36
CA GLN A 335 15.38 -20.09 7.66
C GLN A 335 16.06 -18.81 8.21
N LEU A 336 16.11 -18.66 9.53
CA LEU A 336 16.84 -17.54 10.15
C LEU A 336 18.34 -17.62 9.80
N ALA A 337 18.82 -16.76 8.90
CA ALA A 337 20.22 -16.71 8.46
C ALA A 337 21.12 -15.83 9.35
N ALA A 338 20.53 -14.89 10.10
CA ALA A 338 21.26 -14.04 11.03
C ALA A 338 21.47 -14.76 12.37
N HIS A 339 22.65 -15.34 12.57
CA HIS A 339 22.99 -16.08 13.79
C HIS A 339 23.89 -15.31 14.77
N THR A 340 24.58 -14.27 14.30
CA THR A 340 25.65 -13.62 15.08
C THR A 340 25.37 -12.12 15.25
N PRO A 341 25.12 -11.65 16.49
CA PRO A 341 25.18 -10.22 16.80
C PRO A 341 26.54 -9.64 16.39
N GLY A 342 26.56 -8.46 15.78
CA GLY A 342 27.75 -7.86 15.18
C GLY A 342 27.99 -8.25 13.72
N GLY A 343 27.22 -9.18 13.16
CA GLY A 343 27.23 -9.46 11.72
C GLY A 343 26.71 -8.29 10.89
N VAL A 344 27.23 -8.12 9.69
CA VAL A 344 26.75 -7.11 8.73
C VAL A 344 25.70 -7.74 7.83
N VAL A 345 24.57 -7.06 7.65
CA VAL A 345 23.55 -7.42 6.67
C VAL A 345 23.49 -6.37 5.57
N THR A 346 23.33 -6.81 4.33
CA THR A 346 23.23 -5.93 3.15
C THR A 346 21.80 -5.86 2.63
N THR A 347 21.48 -4.79 1.91
CA THR A 347 20.16 -4.60 1.29
C THR A 347 19.74 -5.81 0.44
N ALA A 348 18.48 -6.20 0.54
CA ALA A 348 17.90 -7.34 -0.19
C ALA A 348 18.47 -8.73 0.17
N GLN A 349 19.37 -8.83 1.15
CA GLN A 349 19.79 -10.10 1.70
C GLN A 349 18.60 -10.77 2.41
N SER A 350 18.29 -12.02 2.06
CA SER A 350 17.29 -12.82 2.78
C SER A 350 17.79 -13.12 4.19
N ILE A 351 17.11 -12.58 5.21
CA ILE A 351 17.48 -12.80 6.62
C ILE A 351 16.65 -13.94 7.21
N MET A 352 15.35 -13.98 6.91
CA MET A 352 14.43 -15.02 7.39
C MET A 352 13.17 -15.04 6.52
N GLU A 353 12.41 -16.12 6.64
CA GLU A 353 11.12 -16.31 6.00
C GLU A 353 10.03 -16.40 7.06
N ILE A 354 8.87 -15.79 6.79
CA ILE A 354 7.68 -15.93 7.65
C ILE A 354 6.64 -16.73 6.89
N VAL A 355 6.30 -17.89 7.44
CA VAL A 355 5.22 -18.75 6.95
C VAL A 355 3.93 -18.33 7.67
N PRO A 356 2.93 -17.76 6.97
CA PRO A 356 1.70 -17.28 7.60
C PRO A 356 0.89 -18.42 8.25
N ASP A 357 0.20 -18.11 9.35
CA ASP A 357 -0.68 -19.05 10.07
C ASP A 357 -2.03 -19.33 9.37
N ASP A 358 -2.21 -18.79 8.16
CA ASP A 358 -3.49 -18.79 7.45
C ASP A 358 -3.94 -20.18 6.99
N ALA A 359 -5.14 -20.25 6.41
CA ALA A 359 -5.66 -21.47 5.83
C ALA A 359 -4.63 -22.10 4.89
N VAL A 360 -4.45 -23.41 5.00
CA VAL A 360 -3.49 -24.14 4.19
C VAL A 360 -4.24 -24.65 2.95
N GLU A 361 -3.69 -24.40 1.77
CA GLU A 361 -4.18 -24.99 0.52
C GLU A 361 -3.38 -26.25 0.22
N VAL A 362 -3.99 -27.17 -0.52
CA VAL A 362 -3.35 -28.40 -0.92
C VAL A 362 -2.85 -28.24 -2.33
N GLU A 363 -1.55 -28.44 -2.53
CA GLU A 363 -0.91 -28.50 -3.84
C GLU A 363 -0.74 -29.97 -4.22
N ALA A 364 -1.58 -30.47 -5.12
CA ALA A 364 -1.59 -31.86 -5.56
C ALA A 364 -1.03 -32.00 -6.98
N SER A 365 -0.11 -32.94 -7.18
CA SER A 365 0.46 -33.30 -8.48
C SER A 365 -0.40 -34.36 -9.15
N ILE A 366 -1.06 -33.98 -10.24
CA ILE A 366 -1.90 -34.83 -11.09
C ILE A 366 -1.07 -35.36 -12.25
N GLU A 367 -1.19 -36.65 -12.53
CA GLU A 367 -0.54 -37.26 -13.68
C GLU A 367 -1.16 -36.78 -15.01
N ASN A 368 -0.34 -36.63 -16.06
CA ASN A 368 -0.79 -36.18 -17.38
C ASN A 368 -1.96 -37.01 -17.96
N LYS A 369 -2.06 -38.30 -17.61
CA LYS A 369 -3.18 -39.16 -18.08
C LYS A 369 -4.53 -38.75 -17.48
N ASP A 370 -4.53 -38.09 -16.32
CA ASP A 370 -5.72 -37.79 -15.52
C ASP A 370 -6.12 -36.30 -15.55
N VAL A 371 -5.22 -35.40 -15.98
CA VAL A 371 -5.47 -33.94 -15.99
C VAL A 371 -6.72 -33.55 -16.80
N GLY A 372 -6.99 -34.24 -17.90
CA GLY A 372 -8.16 -33.96 -18.75
C GLY A 372 -9.51 -34.18 -18.07
N PHE A 373 -9.55 -34.87 -16.93
CA PHE A 373 -10.77 -35.16 -16.18
C PHE A 373 -10.91 -34.29 -14.92
N VAL A 374 -9.87 -33.55 -14.54
CA VAL A 374 -9.87 -32.70 -13.35
C VAL A 374 -10.27 -31.28 -13.71
N ASN A 375 -11.35 -30.79 -13.09
CA ASN A 375 -11.91 -29.47 -13.34
C ASN A 375 -12.09 -28.68 -12.05
N VAL A 376 -12.03 -27.35 -12.17
CA VAL A 376 -12.31 -26.43 -11.06
C VAL A 376 -13.73 -26.65 -10.53
N GLY A 377 -13.86 -26.73 -9.20
CA GLY A 377 -15.13 -26.92 -8.49
C GLY A 377 -15.43 -28.36 -8.07
N GLN A 378 -14.67 -29.35 -8.55
CA GLN A 378 -14.82 -30.76 -8.14
C GLN A 378 -14.51 -30.95 -6.66
N ASP A 379 -15.24 -31.87 -6.02
CA ASP A 379 -15.00 -32.26 -4.63
C ASP A 379 -13.81 -33.21 -4.54
N ALA A 380 -12.91 -32.93 -3.60
CA ALA A 380 -11.72 -33.71 -3.35
C ALA A 380 -11.67 -34.18 -1.89
N ILE A 381 -11.29 -35.43 -1.68
CA ILE A 381 -11.00 -35.99 -0.36
C ILE A 381 -9.51 -35.92 -0.13
N VAL A 382 -9.07 -35.20 0.89
CA VAL A 382 -7.67 -35.02 1.24
C VAL A 382 -7.34 -35.86 2.47
N LYS A 383 -6.43 -36.81 2.29
CA LYS A 383 -5.89 -37.69 3.34
C LYS A 383 -4.50 -37.19 3.71
N ILE A 384 -4.26 -36.91 4.98
CA ILE A 384 -2.96 -36.41 5.46
C ILE A 384 -2.12 -37.61 5.88
N GLU A 385 -0.91 -37.76 5.33
CA GLU A 385 -0.11 -38.96 5.59
C GLU A 385 0.36 -39.05 7.05
N ALA A 386 0.62 -37.90 7.69
CA ALA A 386 0.98 -37.82 9.11
C ALA A 386 -0.14 -38.32 10.06
N PHE A 387 -1.39 -38.37 9.60
CA PHE A 387 -2.54 -38.79 10.39
C PHE A 387 -3.33 -39.88 9.66
N PRO A 388 -3.16 -41.18 10.01
CA PRO A 388 -3.87 -42.28 9.36
C PRO A 388 -5.39 -42.06 9.25
N TYR A 389 -5.88 -41.96 8.03
CA TYR A 389 -7.29 -41.58 7.74
C TYR A 389 -8.31 -42.59 8.28
N THR A 390 -7.91 -43.84 8.50
CA THR A 390 -8.76 -44.89 9.07
C THR A 390 -9.11 -44.61 10.54
N ARG A 391 -8.26 -43.87 11.26
CA ARG A 391 -8.47 -43.50 12.67
C ARG A 391 -8.95 -42.06 12.83
N TYR A 392 -8.35 -41.11 12.10
CA TYR A 392 -8.60 -39.68 12.29
C TYR A 392 -9.49 -39.05 11.22
N GLY A 393 -9.95 -39.84 10.25
CA GLY A 393 -10.80 -39.38 9.15
C GLY A 393 -10.02 -38.67 8.04
N TYR A 394 -10.76 -37.98 7.19
CA TYR A 394 -10.24 -37.25 6.03
C TYR A 394 -10.84 -35.86 5.96
N LEU A 395 -10.17 -34.96 5.26
CA LEU A 395 -10.69 -33.62 4.99
C LEU A 395 -11.36 -33.61 3.62
N THR A 396 -12.41 -32.80 3.48
CA THR A 396 -13.05 -32.56 2.19
C THR A 396 -12.66 -31.18 1.72
N GLY A 397 -12.36 -31.03 0.44
CA GLY A 397 -11.98 -29.75 -0.17
C GLY A 397 -12.55 -29.62 -1.58
N LYS A 398 -12.38 -28.45 -2.18
CA LYS A 398 -12.78 -28.20 -3.57
C LYS A 398 -11.58 -27.75 -4.40
N VAL A 399 -11.48 -28.27 -5.63
CA VAL A 399 -10.46 -27.84 -6.59
C VAL A 399 -10.70 -26.37 -6.95
N THR A 400 -9.74 -25.50 -6.68
CA THR A 400 -9.81 -24.05 -6.98
C THR A 400 -9.13 -23.71 -8.28
N SER A 401 -8.02 -24.37 -8.61
CA SER A 401 -7.31 -24.16 -9.87
C SER A 401 -6.54 -25.41 -10.28
N VAL A 402 -6.26 -25.51 -11.58
CA VAL A 402 -5.42 -26.54 -12.20
C VAL A 402 -4.44 -25.81 -13.12
N SER A 403 -3.14 -26.14 -13.04
CA SER A 403 -2.13 -25.51 -13.89
C SER A 403 -2.37 -25.90 -15.35
N ASN A 404 -2.23 -24.93 -16.26
CA ASN A 404 -2.29 -25.19 -17.71
C ASN A 404 -0.93 -25.62 -18.28
N ASP A 405 0.13 -25.53 -17.46
CA ASP A 405 1.48 -25.92 -17.82
C ASP A 405 1.90 -27.14 -17.00
N ALA A 406 2.63 -28.04 -17.64
CA ALA A 406 3.11 -29.27 -17.04
C ALA A 406 4.48 -29.04 -16.41
N ALA A 407 4.57 -29.19 -15.09
CA ALA A 407 5.83 -29.11 -14.39
C ALA A 407 6.55 -30.47 -14.48
N GLN A 408 7.86 -30.42 -14.78
CA GLN A 408 8.68 -31.61 -14.66
C GLN A 408 8.94 -31.89 -13.18
N ASN A 409 8.43 -33.03 -12.70
CA ASN A 409 8.59 -33.40 -11.30
C ASN A 409 10.06 -33.75 -10.99
N ARG A 410 10.52 -33.45 -9.77
CA ARG A 410 11.86 -33.82 -9.28
C ARG A 410 12.06 -35.34 -9.29
N ASP A 411 10.99 -36.11 -9.15
CA ASP A 411 11.03 -37.57 -9.26
C ASP A 411 10.90 -38.00 -10.73
N ARG A 412 12.01 -38.50 -11.29
CA ARG A 412 12.16 -38.84 -12.72
C ARG A 412 11.21 -39.94 -13.20
N LYS A 413 10.52 -40.64 -12.29
CA LYS A 413 9.57 -41.74 -12.60
C LYS A 413 8.16 -41.28 -12.97
N LEU A 414 7.73 -40.08 -12.54
CA LEU A 414 6.34 -39.62 -12.70
C LEU A 414 6.08 -38.83 -13.99
N GLY A 415 7.12 -38.52 -14.77
CA GLY A 415 6.97 -37.78 -16.03
C GLY A 415 6.49 -36.34 -15.82
N LEU A 416 5.67 -35.85 -16.75
CA LEU A 416 5.04 -34.53 -16.69
C LEU A 416 3.81 -34.58 -15.77
N THR A 417 3.77 -33.69 -14.78
CA THR A 417 2.65 -33.57 -13.82
C THR A 417 2.05 -32.17 -13.85
N PHE A 418 0.75 -32.08 -13.62
CA PHE A 418 0.02 -30.83 -13.50
C PHE A 418 -0.31 -30.55 -12.04
N THR A 419 -0.26 -29.28 -11.64
CA THR A 419 -0.51 -28.90 -10.25
C THR A 419 -1.96 -28.46 -10.10
N ALA A 420 -2.73 -29.12 -9.24
CA ALA A 420 -4.03 -28.64 -8.81
C ALA A 420 -3.96 -28.08 -7.38
N HIS A 421 -4.63 -26.95 -7.19
CA HIS A 421 -4.85 -26.36 -5.88
C HIS A 421 -6.23 -26.78 -5.36
N ILE A 422 -6.28 -27.29 -4.14
CA ILE A 422 -7.51 -27.72 -3.46
C ILE A 422 -7.65 -26.90 -2.17
N ARG A 423 -8.75 -26.18 -2.05
CA ARG A 423 -9.05 -25.40 -0.85
C ARG A 423 -9.76 -26.26 0.18
N LEU A 424 -9.21 -26.26 1.39
CA LEU A 424 -9.80 -26.92 2.56
C LEU A 424 -10.69 -25.92 3.34
N PRO A 425 -11.83 -26.36 3.88
CA PRO A 425 -12.71 -25.52 4.71
C PRO A 425 -12.18 -25.34 6.13
N THR A 426 -11.26 -26.19 6.58
CA THR A 426 -10.62 -26.15 7.89
C THR A 426 -9.14 -26.47 7.77
N ASN A 427 -8.32 -25.89 8.63
CA ASN A 427 -6.89 -26.18 8.78
C ASN A 427 -6.58 -27.01 10.04
N GLN A 428 -7.59 -27.72 10.56
CA GLN A 428 -7.47 -28.55 11.76
C GLN A 428 -8.04 -29.94 11.52
N ILE A 429 -7.40 -30.94 12.15
CA ILE A 429 -7.87 -32.32 12.22
C ILE A 429 -8.03 -32.73 13.69
N GLN A 430 -9.07 -33.51 13.98
CA GLN A 430 -9.33 -34.01 15.34
C GLN A 430 -8.46 -35.25 15.60
N VAL A 431 -7.57 -35.14 16.59
CA VAL A 431 -6.69 -36.23 17.02
C VAL A 431 -6.91 -36.42 18.51
N ASP A 432 -7.46 -37.58 18.92
CA ASP A 432 -7.70 -37.94 20.32
C ASP A 432 -8.44 -36.83 21.11
N ASP A 433 -9.56 -36.33 20.55
CA ASP A 433 -10.39 -35.23 21.06
C ASP A 433 -9.69 -33.86 21.22
N LYS A 434 -8.54 -33.68 20.58
CA LYS A 434 -7.84 -32.39 20.50
C LYS A 434 -7.78 -31.90 19.06
N PRO A 435 -8.17 -30.64 18.79
CA PRO A 435 -7.98 -30.04 17.48
C PRO A 435 -6.48 -29.77 17.26
N VAL A 436 -5.88 -30.47 16.30
CA VAL A 436 -4.49 -30.28 15.88
C VAL A 436 -4.47 -29.46 14.60
N ARG A 437 -3.68 -28.37 14.59
CA ARG A 437 -3.49 -27.54 13.39
C ARG A 437 -2.55 -28.23 12.41
N LEU A 438 -2.89 -28.15 11.13
CA LEU A 438 -2.07 -28.64 10.04
C LEU A 438 -0.95 -27.64 9.75
N THR A 439 0.26 -28.15 9.59
CA THR A 439 1.43 -27.34 9.28
C THR A 439 1.71 -27.43 7.76
N PRO A 440 2.07 -26.32 7.11
CA PRO A 440 2.61 -26.38 5.75
C PRO A 440 3.79 -27.36 5.64
N GLY A 441 3.91 -28.03 4.50
CA GLY A 441 4.93 -29.03 4.23
C GLY A 441 4.51 -30.48 4.50
N MET A 442 3.39 -30.73 5.18
CA MET A 442 2.85 -32.09 5.38
C MET A 442 2.47 -32.74 4.04
N GLU A 443 2.83 -34.01 3.87
CA GLU A 443 2.47 -34.83 2.70
C GLU A 443 0.99 -35.24 2.75
N ILE A 444 0.35 -35.18 1.60
CA ILE A 444 -1.07 -35.52 1.45
C ILE A 444 -1.29 -36.41 0.22
N THR A 445 -2.38 -37.16 0.27
CA THR A 445 -2.97 -37.81 -0.90
C THR A 445 -4.38 -37.26 -1.11
N ALA A 446 -4.62 -36.62 -2.25
CA ALA A 446 -5.91 -36.08 -2.66
C ALA A 446 -6.61 -37.03 -3.64
N GLU A 447 -7.87 -37.34 -3.37
CA GLU A 447 -8.76 -38.12 -4.24
C GLU A 447 -9.84 -37.19 -4.80
N ILE A 448 -9.67 -36.77 -6.05
CA ILE A 448 -10.56 -35.83 -6.74
C ILE A 448 -11.67 -36.61 -7.44
N ARG A 449 -12.94 -36.28 -7.16
CA ARG A 449 -14.10 -36.92 -7.79
C ARG A 449 -14.31 -36.34 -9.18
N THR A 450 -14.00 -37.11 -10.21
CA THR A 450 -14.05 -36.65 -11.62
C THR A 450 -15.35 -37.05 -12.34
N GLY A 451 -16.13 -37.98 -11.79
CA GLY A 451 -17.44 -38.34 -12.33
C GLY A 451 -18.11 -39.50 -11.60
N HIS A 452 -19.25 -39.95 -12.13
CA HIS A 452 -19.99 -41.11 -11.65
C HIS A 452 -20.25 -42.06 -12.81
N ARG A 453 -20.05 -43.37 -12.59
CA ARG A 453 -20.40 -44.42 -13.55
C ARG A 453 -21.39 -45.41 -12.94
N SER A 454 -22.25 -46.02 -13.75
CA SER A 454 -23.09 -47.10 -13.23
C SER A 454 -22.26 -48.36 -12.94
N VAL A 455 -22.71 -49.17 -11.99
CA VAL A 455 -22.06 -50.46 -11.70
C VAL A 455 -22.04 -51.35 -12.94
N ALA A 456 -23.14 -51.34 -13.72
CA ALA A 456 -23.21 -52.07 -14.99
C ALA A 456 -22.11 -51.61 -15.99
N ALA A 457 -21.92 -50.30 -16.16
CA ALA A 457 -20.89 -49.77 -17.06
C ALA A 457 -19.48 -50.20 -16.65
N TYR A 458 -19.15 -50.18 -15.35
CA TYR A 458 -17.82 -50.61 -14.89
C TYR A 458 -17.49 -52.07 -15.24
N PHE A 459 -18.45 -52.98 -15.13
CA PHE A 459 -18.25 -54.39 -15.47
C PHE A 459 -18.27 -54.67 -16.97
N LEU A 460 -19.02 -53.89 -17.76
CA LEU A 460 -19.17 -54.07 -19.21
C LEU A 460 -18.07 -53.37 -20.02
N ASP A 461 -17.44 -52.31 -19.50
CA ASP A 461 -16.39 -51.53 -20.18
C ASP A 461 -15.21 -52.37 -20.70
N PRO A 462 -14.62 -53.32 -19.94
CA PRO A 462 -13.53 -54.15 -20.44
C PRO A 462 -13.92 -55.01 -21.66
N LEU A 463 -15.15 -55.51 -21.66
CA LEU A 463 -15.71 -56.31 -22.76
C LEU A 463 -15.96 -55.43 -23.99
N MET A 464 -16.48 -54.21 -23.80
CA MET A 464 -16.69 -53.25 -24.89
C MET A 464 -15.37 -52.76 -25.50
N GLN A 465 -14.34 -52.50 -24.68
CA GLN A 465 -13.02 -52.10 -25.17
C GLN A 465 -12.33 -53.19 -25.99
N THR A 466 -12.55 -54.47 -25.64
CA THR A 466 -11.97 -55.60 -26.38
C THR A 466 -12.71 -55.82 -27.71
N ALA A 467 -14.04 -55.68 -27.73
CA ALA A 467 -14.84 -55.76 -28.95
C ALA A 467 -14.54 -54.61 -29.94
N GLY A 468 -14.30 -53.39 -29.45
CA GLY A 468 -13.93 -52.25 -30.29
C GLY A 468 -12.51 -52.37 -30.88
N LYS A 469 -11.57 -52.98 -30.15
CA LYS A 469 -10.21 -53.25 -30.62
C LYS A 469 -10.13 -54.44 -31.59
N SER A 470 -11.03 -55.41 -31.50
CA SER A 470 -11.04 -56.56 -32.43
C SER A 470 -11.64 -56.24 -33.81
N LEU A 471 -12.35 -55.11 -33.97
CA LEU A 471 -12.90 -54.67 -35.26
C LEU A 471 -12.02 -53.64 -36.00
N HIS A 472 -10.87 -53.25 -35.43
CA HIS A 472 -9.90 -52.38 -36.08
C HIS A 472 -8.57 -53.12 -36.22
N GLU A 473 -8.45 -53.86 -37.32
CA GLU A 473 -7.16 -54.23 -37.90
C GLU A 473 -6.59 -53.03 -38.67
N ARG A 474 -5.26 -52.94 -38.73
CA ARG A 474 -4.50 -51.80 -39.27
C ARG A 474 -4.79 -51.48 -40.74
#